data_AF-C2MDF0-F1
#
_entry.id   AF-C2MDF0-F1
#
_cell.length_a   1.000
_cell.length_b   1.000
_cell.length_c   1.000
_cell.angle_alpha   90.00
_cell.angle_beta   90.00
_cell.angle_gamma   90.00
#
_symmetry.space_group_name_H-M   'P 1'
#
loop_
_entity.id
_entity.type
_entity.pdbx_description
1 polymer ?
#
loop_
_entity_poly.entity_id
_entity_poly.type
_entity_poly.pdbx_seq_one_letter_code
_entity_poly.pdbx_strand_id
1 'polypeptide(L)'
;MSEPLPGLRVIGIDACQYDDNLANNYPTTAGRLDEERIQWIEDQVRQANAQGKQVIAMMHHGIVEHFPGQSLLAKEYLIQDYDRIAERLAEAGLQYVFTGHFHAQDIAAKSYNQSVIHDIETGSTVTYPCPYRLVEVTPTELRISSRQIALAMPSQIASEGTISLQDYAYQHLELGMNDLVRFLTEHLESQDSASVIAPYKGVIDQAIPELKPLFMEIYANHLQGDERGLHHNPDSTARMTEPYPGDLFDQTKGLIQGLVPSLTQQIELFETALYDTSESDNNVSLPYDHTARLDRQRLAKSKP
;
A
#
# COMPACT_ATOMS: atom_id res chain seq x y z
N MET A 1 11.12 18.98 -10.93
CA MET A 1 11.70 17.87 -11.72
C MET A 1 13.21 17.99 -11.75
N SER A 2 13.93 16.87 -11.77
CA SER A 2 15.40 16.83 -11.87
C SER A 2 15.84 15.78 -12.88
N GLU A 3 17.08 15.90 -13.37
CA GLU A 3 17.73 14.88 -14.19
C GLU A 3 19.01 14.43 -13.47
N PRO A 4 18.89 13.53 -12.48
CA PRO A 4 20.02 13.15 -11.65
C PRO A 4 21.06 12.31 -12.41
N LEU A 5 20.65 11.64 -13.49
CA LEU A 5 21.51 10.90 -14.40
C LEU A 5 21.14 11.27 -15.84
N PRO A 6 22.09 11.29 -16.79
CA PRO A 6 21.78 11.49 -18.20
C PRO A 6 20.70 10.50 -18.67
N GLY A 7 19.60 11.01 -19.21
CA GLY A 7 18.52 10.16 -19.72
C GLY A 7 17.48 9.74 -18.67
N LEU A 8 17.60 10.17 -17.40
CA LEU A 8 16.60 9.88 -16.36
C LEU A 8 15.94 11.16 -15.85
N ARG A 9 14.63 11.28 -16.03
CA ARG A 9 13.80 12.34 -15.44
C ARG A 9 13.15 11.82 -14.15
N VAL A 10 13.30 12.57 -13.06
CA VAL A 10 12.57 12.33 -11.82
C VAL A 10 11.58 13.46 -11.56
N ILE A 11 10.33 13.10 -11.27
CA ILE A 11 9.24 14.02 -10.95
C ILE A 11 8.79 13.73 -9.52
N GLY A 12 8.93 14.70 -8.62
CA GLY A 12 8.27 14.65 -7.31
C GLY A 12 6.89 15.29 -7.43
N ILE A 13 5.86 14.57 -7.00
CA ILE A 13 4.46 14.97 -7.04
C ILE A 13 3.98 15.16 -5.60
N ASP A 14 3.52 16.37 -5.30
CA ASP A 14 2.86 16.67 -4.03
C ASP A 14 1.35 16.53 -4.19
N ALA A 15 0.80 15.44 -3.64
CA ALA A 15 -0.63 15.16 -3.61
C ALA A 15 -1.26 15.44 -2.24
N CYS A 16 -0.48 15.88 -1.26
CA CYS A 16 -0.97 16.10 0.08
C CYS A 16 -1.85 17.35 0.17
N GLN A 17 -2.76 17.35 1.14
CA GLN A 17 -3.67 18.46 1.39
C GLN A 17 -3.34 19.12 2.73
N TYR A 18 -2.96 20.39 2.66
CA TYR A 18 -2.47 21.12 3.83
C TYR A 18 -3.33 22.34 4.21
N ASP A 19 -4.04 22.92 3.25
CA ASP A 19 -4.62 24.27 3.35
C ASP A 19 -5.60 24.40 4.52
N ASP A 20 -6.45 23.40 4.73
CA ASP A 20 -7.50 23.44 5.75
C ASP A 20 -7.08 22.79 7.09
N ASN A 21 -5.86 22.25 7.20
CA ASN A 21 -5.46 21.46 8.37
C ASN A 21 -5.51 22.29 9.67
N LEU A 22 -5.11 23.57 9.62
CA LEU A 22 -5.18 24.47 10.77
C LEU A 22 -6.62 24.85 11.12
N ALA A 23 -7.46 25.09 10.13
CA ALA A 23 -8.86 25.47 10.33
C ALA A 23 -9.68 24.30 10.89
N ASN A 24 -9.41 23.08 10.42
CA ASN A 24 -10.07 21.86 10.85
C ASN A 24 -9.46 21.25 12.13
N ASN A 25 -8.31 21.77 12.58
CA ASN A 25 -7.50 21.20 13.67
C ASN A 25 -7.26 19.68 13.50
N TYR A 26 -7.08 19.25 12.25
CA TYR A 26 -6.94 17.86 11.87
C TYR A 26 -6.21 17.76 10.53
N PRO A 27 -5.16 16.92 10.39
CA PRO A 27 -4.48 16.73 9.12
C PRO A 27 -5.32 15.88 8.17
N THR A 28 -5.50 16.37 6.94
CA THR A 28 -6.22 15.59 5.91
C THR A 28 -5.40 14.37 5.48
N THR A 29 -5.96 13.17 5.65
CA THR A 29 -5.31 11.90 5.24
C THR A 29 -5.26 11.74 3.72
N ALA A 30 -6.36 12.08 3.03
CA ALA A 30 -6.53 11.80 1.60
C ALA A 30 -5.64 12.66 0.69
N GLY A 31 -5.18 12.09 -0.41
CA GLY A 31 -4.43 12.79 -1.46
C GLY A 31 -5.35 13.38 -2.53
N ARG A 32 -4.97 14.51 -3.13
CA ARG A 32 -5.66 15.10 -4.29
C ARG A 32 -4.69 15.79 -5.23
N LEU A 33 -4.93 15.63 -6.53
CA LEU A 33 -4.33 16.45 -7.57
C LEU A 33 -5.42 17.24 -8.28
N ASP A 34 -5.22 18.56 -8.44
CA ASP A 34 -6.08 19.38 -9.29
C ASP A 34 -5.69 19.21 -10.77
N GLU A 35 -6.56 19.68 -11.67
CA GLU A 35 -6.39 19.51 -13.11
C GLU A 35 -5.13 20.22 -13.64
N GLU A 36 -4.74 21.35 -13.05
CA GLU A 36 -3.52 22.08 -13.42
C GLU A 36 -2.27 21.24 -13.12
N ARG A 37 -2.20 20.63 -11.93
CA ARG A 37 -1.10 19.73 -11.55
C ARG A 37 -1.07 18.49 -12.43
N ILE A 38 -2.23 17.89 -12.74
CA ILE A 38 -2.30 16.72 -13.62
C ILE A 38 -1.75 17.08 -15.01
N GLN A 39 -2.23 18.16 -15.62
CA GLN A 39 -1.75 18.61 -16.94
C GLN A 39 -0.25 18.91 -16.92
N TRP A 40 0.24 19.55 -15.85
CA TRP A 40 1.66 19.81 -15.70
C TRP A 40 2.48 18.51 -15.66
N ILE A 41 2.03 17.48 -14.93
CA ILE A 41 2.70 16.17 -14.89
C ILE A 41 2.71 15.54 -16.28
N GLU A 42 1.58 15.52 -16.98
CA GLU A 42 1.47 14.98 -18.34
C GLU A 42 2.46 15.67 -19.29
N ASP A 43 2.55 16.99 -19.24
CA ASP A 43 3.47 17.77 -20.07
C ASP A 43 4.94 17.44 -19.76
N GLN A 44 5.29 17.29 -18.49
CA GLN A 44 6.64 16.88 -18.08
C GLN A 44 6.99 15.49 -18.58
N VAL A 45 6.05 14.54 -18.45
CA VAL A 45 6.21 13.17 -18.91
C VAL A 45 6.39 13.14 -20.43
N ARG A 46 5.50 13.79 -21.19
CA ARG A 46 5.56 13.85 -22.65
C ARG A 46 6.84 14.53 -23.15
N GLN A 47 7.26 15.63 -22.51
CA GLN A 47 8.49 16.32 -22.85
C GLN A 47 9.73 15.43 -22.64
N ALA A 48 9.82 14.75 -21.49
CA ALA A 48 10.92 13.86 -21.20
C ALA A 48 10.96 12.66 -22.16
N ASN A 49 9.80 12.06 -22.42
CA ASN A 49 9.65 10.98 -23.39
C ASN A 49 10.07 11.41 -24.82
N ALA A 50 9.69 12.62 -25.25
CA ALA A 50 10.10 13.19 -26.54
C ALA A 50 11.62 13.44 -26.63
N GLN A 51 12.29 13.62 -25.49
CA GLN A 51 13.75 13.73 -25.38
C GLN A 51 14.44 12.37 -25.23
N GLY A 52 13.67 11.28 -25.16
CA GLY A 52 14.19 9.91 -25.06
C GLY A 52 14.58 9.54 -23.65
N LYS A 53 14.09 10.28 -22.65
CA LYS A 53 14.40 10.09 -21.24
C LYS A 53 13.43 9.09 -20.63
N GLN A 54 13.92 8.36 -19.64
CA GLN A 54 13.10 7.70 -18.64
C GLN A 54 12.35 8.74 -17.84
N VAL A 55 11.17 8.38 -17.35
CA VAL A 55 10.49 9.14 -16.31
C VAL A 55 10.18 8.21 -15.15
N ILE A 56 10.63 8.61 -13.96
CA ILE A 56 10.22 8.05 -12.69
C ILE A 56 9.47 9.15 -11.95
N ALA A 57 8.28 8.85 -11.45
CA ALA A 57 7.57 9.73 -10.54
C ALA A 57 7.71 9.23 -9.10
N MET A 58 7.60 10.15 -8.16
CA MET A 58 7.48 9.87 -6.73
C MET A 58 6.28 10.65 -6.21
N MET A 59 5.43 10.01 -5.42
CA MET A 59 4.25 10.60 -4.81
C MET A 59 4.06 10.01 -3.41
N HIS A 60 3.36 10.70 -2.51
CA HIS A 60 3.11 10.13 -1.18
C HIS A 60 2.04 9.03 -1.23
N HIS A 61 0.86 9.37 -1.74
CA HIS A 61 -0.30 8.48 -1.88
C HIS A 61 -0.17 7.53 -3.07
N GLY A 62 -0.90 6.41 -3.01
CA GLY A 62 -1.04 5.47 -4.12
C GLY A 62 -1.85 6.02 -5.30
N ILE A 63 -1.61 5.44 -6.47
CA ILE A 63 -2.27 5.71 -7.75
C ILE A 63 -2.83 4.43 -8.40
N VAL A 64 -2.50 3.25 -7.88
CA VAL A 64 -3.13 1.97 -8.23
C VAL A 64 -3.55 1.26 -6.94
N GLU A 65 -4.60 0.44 -7.00
CA GLU A 65 -4.96 -0.42 -5.87
C GLU A 65 -3.93 -1.54 -5.68
N HIS A 66 -3.41 -1.66 -4.46
CA HIS A 66 -2.46 -2.68 -4.01
C HIS A 66 -3.13 -3.96 -3.52
N PHE A 67 -4.44 -3.91 -3.23
CA PHE A 67 -5.24 -5.12 -3.00
C PHE A 67 -6.67 -4.92 -3.51
N PRO A 68 -7.38 -6.01 -3.87
CA PRO A 68 -8.75 -5.93 -4.34
C PRO A 68 -9.67 -5.20 -3.34
N GLY A 69 -10.27 -4.09 -3.79
CA GLY A 69 -11.18 -3.31 -2.95
C GLY A 69 -10.51 -2.31 -2.00
N GLN A 70 -9.22 -1.99 -2.18
CA GLN A 70 -8.56 -0.92 -1.41
C GLN A 70 -9.30 0.41 -1.51
N SER A 71 -9.83 0.78 -2.68
CA SER A 71 -10.63 2.00 -2.86
C SER A 71 -11.95 2.00 -2.08
N LEU A 72 -12.43 0.83 -1.66
CA LEU A 72 -13.60 0.70 -0.80
C LEU A 72 -13.22 0.76 0.69
N LEU A 73 -12.15 0.04 1.06
CA LEU A 73 -11.75 -0.18 2.45
C LEU A 73 -10.80 0.89 2.99
N ALA A 74 -10.01 1.51 2.13
CA ALA A 74 -8.91 2.40 2.47
C ALA A 74 -8.72 3.51 1.42
N LYS A 75 -9.83 4.11 0.96
CA LYS A 75 -9.86 5.14 -0.10
C LYS A 75 -8.89 6.31 0.11
N GLU A 76 -8.63 6.70 1.36
CA GLU A 76 -7.78 7.85 1.70
C GLU A 76 -6.29 7.57 1.47
N TYR A 77 -5.93 6.33 1.18
CA TYR A 77 -4.58 5.92 0.88
C TYR A 77 -4.23 6.03 -0.62
N LEU A 78 -5.24 6.23 -1.45
CA LEU A 78 -5.11 6.54 -2.87
C LEU A 78 -5.38 8.03 -3.08
N ILE A 79 -4.85 8.60 -4.16
CA ILE A 79 -5.28 9.93 -4.59
C ILE A 79 -6.76 9.90 -5.02
N GLN A 80 -7.48 11.00 -4.79
CA GLN A 80 -8.83 11.17 -5.33
C GLN A 80 -8.82 10.99 -6.86
N ASP A 81 -9.82 10.27 -7.39
CA ASP A 81 -9.91 9.88 -8.81
C ASP A 81 -8.69 9.08 -9.33
N TYR A 82 -8.03 8.29 -8.46
CA TYR A 82 -6.81 7.53 -8.79
C TYR A 82 -6.88 6.82 -10.14
N ASP A 83 -7.97 6.13 -10.46
CA ASP A 83 -8.09 5.35 -11.70
C ASP A 83 -8.02 6.23 -12.96
N ARG A 84 -8.78 7.33 -12.97
CA ARG A 84 -8.78 8.30 -14.07
C ARG A 84 -7.41 8.96 -14.22
N ILE A 85 -6.77 9.29 -13.11
CA ILE A 85 -5.46 9.95 -13.13
C ILE A 85 -4.38 8.96 -13.58
N ALA A 86 -4.42 7.73 -13.09
CA ALA A 86 -3.53 6.64 -13.48
C ALA A 86 -3.61 6.38 -15.00
N GLU A 87 -4.82 6.29 -15.56
CA GLU A 87 -5.04 6.16 -17.01
C GLU A 87 -4.35 7.29 -17.78
N ARG A 88 -4.64 8.53 -17.42
CA ARG A 88 -4.07 9.72 -18.07
C ARG A 88 -2.54 9.75 -18.03
N LEU A 89 -1.96 9.49 -16.86
CA LEU A 89 -0.51 9.48 -16.70
C LEU A 89 0.13 8.31 -17.46
N ALA A 90 -0.51 7.13 -17.47
CA ALA A 90 -0.07 6.00 -18.26
C ALA A 90 -0.07 6.33 -19.77
N GLU A 91 -1.14 6.95 -20.27
CA GLU A 91 -1.27 7.40 -21.67
C GLU A 91 -0.32 8.56 -22.04
N ALA A 92 0.08 9.38 -21.08
CA ALA A 92 1.17 10.35 -21.26
C ALA A 92 2.54 9.66 -21.37
N GLY A 93 2.63 8.39 -20.97
CA GLY A 93 3.81 7.54 -21.04
C GLY A 93 4.60 7.44 -19.73
N LEU A 94 3.95 7.72 -18.59
CA LEU A 94 4.50 7.45 -17.26
C LEU A 94 4.26 5.98 -16.92
N GLN A 95 5.32 5.26 -16.58
CA GLN A 95 5.23 3.81 -16.31
C GLN A 95 5.49 3.45 -14.85
N TYR A 96 6.20 4.30 -14.09
CA TYR A 96 6.64 3.96 -12.73
C TYR A 96 6.41 5.14 -11.79
N VAL A 97 5.67 4.88 -10.72
CA VAL A 97 5.45 5.80 -9.62
C VAL A 97 5.89 5.11 -8.34
N PHE A 98 6.81 5.72 -7.60
CA PHE A 98 7.18 5.27 -6.27
C PHE A 98 6.30 5.97 -5.25
N THR A 99 5.60 5.18 -4.43
CA THR A 99 4.62 5.68 -3.45
C THR A 99 4.92 5.14 -2.06
N GLY A 100 4.10 5.57 -1.10
CA GLY A 100 4.09 5.08 0.27
C GLY A 100 2.70 5.35 0.86
N HIS A 101 2.67 5.96 2.04
CA HIS A 101 1.46 6.37 2.78
C HIS A 101 0.66 5.21 3.41
N PHE A 102 0.46 4.07 2.73
CA PHE A 102 -0.14 2.89 3.39
C PHE A 102 0.83 2.22 4.37
N HIS A 103 2.13 2.39 4.13
CA HIS A 103 3.21 1.72 4.85
C HIS A 103 3.33 0.22 4.55
N ALA A 104 2.59 -0.27 3.56
CA ALA A 104 2.74 -1.61 3.02
C ALA A 104 3.90 -1.67 2.02
N GLN A 105 4.34 -2.88 1.74
CA GLN A 105 5.46 -3.15 0.88
C GLN A 105 4.95 -3.98 -0.31
N ASP A 106 4.65 -3.31 -1.43
CA ASP A 106 3.95 -3.97 -2.55
C ASP A 106 4.31 -3.29 -3.89
N ILE A 107 4.04 -3.96 -5.01
CA ILE A 107 4.13 -3.42 -6.37
C ILE A 107 2.89 -3.82 -7.17
N ALA A 108 1.95 -2.88 -7.27
CA ALA A 108 0.77 -3.04 -8.09
C ALA A 108 0.99 -2.51 -9.52
N ALA A 109 0.25 -3.05 -10.48
CA ALA A 109 0.25 -2.55 -11.84
C ALA A 109 -1.14 -2.52 -12.43
N LYS A 110 -1.43 -1.49 -13.23
CA LYS A 110 -2.67 -1.41 -14.00
C LYS A 110 -2.41 -1.08 -15.46
N SER A 111 -3.08 -1.82 -16.34
CA SER A 111 -2.99 -1.65 -17.78
C SER A 111 -4.20 -0.90 -18.33
N TYR A 112 -3.94 0.09 -19.18
CA TYR A 112 -4.92 0.91 -19.89
C TYR A 112 -4.62 0.85 -21.38
N ASN A 113 -5.44 0.14 -22.16
CA ASN A 113 -5.22 -0.08 -23.60
C ASN A 113 -3.81 -0.63 -23.92
N GLN A 114 -2.90 0.24 -24.37
CA GLN A 114 -1.51 -0.10 -24.74
C GLN A 114 -0.48 0.41 -23.71
N SER A 115 -0.95 1.01 -22.61
CA SER A 115 -0.13 1.63 -21.58
C SER A 115 -0.26 0.83 -20.28
N VAL A 116 0.81 0.84 -19.48
CA VAL A 116 0.82 0.24 -18.14
C VAL A 116 1.49 1.22 -17.20
N ILE A 117 0.94 1.32 -15.99
CA ILE A 117 1.54 2.07 -14.88
C ILE A 117 1.73 1.12 -13.71
N HIS A 118 2.92 1.19 -13.12
CA HIS A 118 3.30 0.47 -11.93
C HIS A 118 3.34 1.45 -10.76
N ASP A 119 2.66 1.08 -9.69
CA ASP A 119 2.72 1.71 -8.40
C ASP A 119 3.62 0.89 -7.49
N ILE A 120 4.73 1.48 -7.06
CA ILE A 120 5.82 0.82 -6.34
C ILE A 120 5.79 1.35 -4.91
N GLU A 121 4.93 0.78 -4.07
CA GLU A 121 4.75 1.21 -2.70
C GLU A 121 5.89 0.70 -1.82
N THR A 122 6.57 1.61 -1.12
CA THR A 122 7.58 1.23 -0.13
C THR A 122 7.05 1.44 1.28
N GLY A 123 7.18 0.42 2.11
CA GLY A 123 6.78 0.46 3.51
C GLY A 123 7.55 1.51 4.31
N SER A 124 6.98 1.90 5.43
CA SER A 124 7.55 2.97 6.27
C SER A 124 8.83 2.52 6.96
N THR A 125 9.84 3.38 6.96
CA THR A 125 11.13 3.14 7.64
C THR A 125 11.01 3.05 9.17
N VAL A 126 9.86 3.40 9.74
CA VAL A 126 9.59 3.40 11.20
C VAL A 126 8.43 2.48 11.60
N THR A 127 7.83 1.76 10.65
CA THR A 127 6.81 0.74 10.90
C THR A 127 7.39 -0.62 10.53
N TYR A 128 7.02 -1.70 11.22
CA TYR A 128 7.47 -3.05 10.85
C TYR A 128 7.19 -3.32 9.36
N PRO A 129 8.11 -3.92 8.57
CA PRO A 129 9.45 -4.44 8.93
C PRO A 129 10.60 -3.41 8.74
N CYS A 130 10.28 -2.12 8.71
CA CYS A 130 11.20 -1.00 8.50
C CYS A 130 11.98 -1.11 7.19
N PRO A 131 11.30 -1.23 6.04
CA PRO A 131 11.96 -1.50 4.77
C PRO A 131 12.50 -0.22 4.12
N TYR A 132 13.39 -0.42 3.14
CA TYR A 132 13.74 0.52 2.11
C TYR A 132 14.04 -0.24 0.81
N ARG A 133 13.80 0.39 -0.34
CA ARG A 133 14.11 -0.18 -1.66
C ARG A 133 15.40 0.41 -2.24
N LEU A 134 16.23 -0.46 -2.80
CA LEU A 134 17.33 -0.08 -3.69
C LEU A 134 16.87 -0.29 -5.14
N VAL A 135 16.99 0.75 -5.95
CA VAL A 135 16.58 0.74 -7.35
C VAL A 135 17.82 0.91 -8.22
N GLU A 136 18.16 -0.13 -8.97
CA GLU A 136 19.18 -0.07 -10.01
C GLU A 136 18.48 0.23 -11.36
N VAL A 137 18.84 1.37 -11.95
CA VAL A 137 18.33 1.78 -13.26
C VAL A 137 19.32 1.33 -14.33
N THR A 138 18.90 0.38 -15.16
CA THR A 138 19.68 -0.10 -16.31
C THR A 138 19.08 0.41 -17.62
N PRO A 139 19.70 0.18 -18.80
CA PRO A 139 19.08 0.55 -20.07
C PRO A 139 17.82 -0.25 -20.42
N THR A 140 17.61 -1.44 -19.83
CA THR A 140 16.53 -2.35 -20.22
C THR A 140 15.59 -2.73 -19.08
N GLU A 141 15.96 -2.42 -17.84
CA GLU A 141 15.25 -2.86 -16.62
C GLU A 141 15.37 -1.82 -15.50
N LEU A 142 14.32 -1.75 -14.67
CA LEU A 142 14.40 -1.26 -13.29
C LEU A 142 14.50 -2.46 -12.37
N ARG A 143 15.64 -2.64 -11.70
CA ARG A 143 15.82 -3.72 -10.74
C ARG A 143 15.59 -3.17 -9.34
N ILE A 144 14.55 -3.66 -8.70
CA ILE A 144 14.09 -3.20 -7.40
C ILE A 144 14.42 -4.31 -6.41
N SER A 145 15.05 -3.94 -5.31
CA SER A 145 15.35 -4.88 -4.24
C SER A 145 15.06 -4.28 -2.88
N SER A 146 14.31 -5.01 -2.06
CA SER A 146 13.88 -4.57 -0.75
C SER A 146 14.88 -5.00 0.32
N ARG A 147 15.13 -4.11 1.28
CA ARG A 147 16.04 -4.31 2.41
C ARG A 147 15.37 -3.80 3.67
N GLN A 148 15.83 -4.28 4.81
CA GLN A 148 15.39 -3.81 6.12
C GLN A 148 16.50 -2.97 6.75
N ILE A 149 16.12 -1.91 7.47
CA ILE A 149 17.07 -1.07 8.16
C ILE A 149 17.70 -1.86 9.31
N ALA A 150 19.00 -2.14 9.21
CA ALA A 150 19.74 -2.80 10.27
C ALA A 150 20.19 -1.79 11.34
N LEU A 151 19.40 -1.65 12.40
CA LEU A 151 19.69 -0.79 13.54
C LEU A 151 19.36 -1.52 14.84
N ALA A 152 20.22 -1.36 15.86
CA ALA A 152 19.96 -1.85 17.20
C ALA A 152 19.22 -0.78 18.02
N MET A 153 18.14 -1.18 18.68
CA MET A 153 17.25 -0.32 19.46
C MET A 153 17.18 -0.80 20.91
N PRO A 154 16.96 0.09 21.90
CA PRO A 154 16.62 -0.33 23.25
C PRO A 154 15.26 -1.04 23.22
N SER A 155 15.15 -2.22 23.84
CA SER A 155 13.87 -2.91 23.93
C SER A 155 12.87 -2.11 24.76
N GLN A 156 11.59 -2.21 24.39
CA GLN A 156 10.50 -1.69 25.22
C GLN A 156 10.26 -2.59 26.44
N ILE A 157 10.74 -3.84 26.39
CA ILE A 157 10.74 -4.79 27.49
C ILE A 157 12.10 -4.73 28.18
N ALA A 158 12.14 -4.14 29.37
CA ALA A 158 13.39 -3.82 30.08
C ALA A 158 14.34 -5.02 30.31
N SER A 159 13.82 -6.26 30.34
CA SER A 159 14.63 -7.47 30.52
C SER A 159 15.40 -7.91 29.26
N GLU A 160 15.07 -7.38 28.09
CA GLU A 160 15.64 -7.82 26.80
C GLU A 160 16.88 -7.03 26.37
N GLY A 161 17.17 -5.89 27.01
CA GLY A 161 18.32 -5.05 26.67
C GLY A 161 18.15 -4.36 25.31
N THR A 162 18.84 -4.86 24.27
CA THR A 162 18.81 -4.29 22.91
C THR A 162 18.25 -5.30 21.90
N ILE A 163 17.32 -4.85 21.07
CA ILE A 163 16.65 -5.64 20.03
C ILE A 163 16.87 -4.99 18.65
N SER A 164 16.48 -5.67 17.56
CA SER A 164 16.51 -5.05 16.24
C SER A 164 15.45 -3.94 16.13
N LEU A 165 15.62 -3.02 15.18
CA LEU A 165 14.59 -2.02 14.86
C LEU A 165 13.27 -2.69 14.44
N GLN A 166 13.35 -3.84 13.76
CA GLN A 166 12.20 -4.63 13.34
C GLN A 166 11.43 -5.14 14.54
N ASP A 167 12.11 -5.77 15.51
CA ASP A 167 11.48 -6.26 16.74
C ASP A 167 10.90 -5.11 17.55
N TYR A 168 11.63 -3.98 17.62
CA TYR A 168 11.14 -2.78 18.29
C TYR A 168 9.87 -2.23 17.64
N ALA A 169 9.84 -2.14 16.31
CA ALA A 169 8.68 -1.66 15.57
C ALA A 169 7.50 -2.65 15.66
N TYR A 170 7.77 -3.96 15.70
CA TYR A 170 6.76 -4.99 15.92
C TYR A 170 6.15 -4.88 17.32
N GLN A 171 6.98 -4.74 18.36
CA GLN A 171 6.51 -4.48 19.73
C GLN A 171 5.69 -3.19 19.81
N HIS A 172 6.12 -2.13 19.12
CA HIS A 172 5.38 -0.87 19.08
C HIS A 172 4.02 -1.02 18.40
N LEU A 173 3.96 -1.71 17.26
CA LEU A 173 2.72 -2.03 16.56
C LEU A 173 1.79 -2.83 17.47
N GLU A 174 2.34 -3.81 18.20
CA GLU A 174 1.59 -4.63 19.13
C GLU A 174 0.96 -3.82 20.28
N LEU A 175 1.67 -2.84 20.82
CA LEU A 175 1.15 -1.96 21.87
C LEU A 175 0.02 -1.06 21.34
N GLY A 176 0.15 -0.54 20.12
CA GLY A 176 -0.84 0.31 19.47
C GLY A 176 -2.06 -0.44 18.92
N MET A 177 -1.98 -1.77 18.79
CA MET A 177 -2.99 -2.57 18.08
C MET A 177 -4.39 -2.46 18.71
N ASN A 178 -4.50 -2.38 20.03
CA ASN A 178 -5.79 -2.22 20.69
C ASN A 178 -6.47 -0.88 20.34
N ASP A 179 -5.69 0.18 20.12
CA ASP A 179 -6.21 1.48 19.71
C ASP A 179 -6.51 1.51 18.21
N LEU A 180 -5.72 0.80 17.40
CA LEU A 180 -6.00 0.61 15.97
C LEU A 180 -7.32 -0.16 15.75
N VAL A 181 -7.53 -1.28 16.45
CA VAL A 181 -8.78 -2.07 16.37
C VAL A 181 -9.98 -1.22 16.79
N ARG A 182 -9.82 -0.41 17.84
CA ARG A 182 -10.87 0.53 18.28
C ARG A 182 -11.16 1.58 17.22
N PHE A 183 -10.12 2.21 16.66
CA PHE A 183 -10.25 3.19 15.59
C PHE A 183 -10.96 2.60 14.37
N LEU A 184 -10.59 1.40 13.92
CA LEU A 184 -11.24 0.72 12.80
C LEU A 184 -12.72 0.44 13.10
N THR A 185 -13.03 0.02 14.32
CA THR A 185 -14.42 -0.21 14.75
C THR A 185 -15.22 1.09 14.74
N GLU A 186 -14.70 2.18 15.30
CA GLU A 186 -15.32 3.51 15.29
C GLU A 186 -15.46 4.08 13.87
N HIS A 187 -14.48 3.81 12.99
CA HIS A 187 -14.55 4.20 11.59
C HIS A 187 -15.67 3.46 10.87
N LEU A 188 -15.77 2.14 11.04
CA LEU A 188 -16.87 1.34 10.50
C LEU A 188 -18.23 1.84 11.01
N GLU A 189 -18.35 2.19 12.30
CA GLU A 189 -19.54 2.83 12.87
C GLU A 189 -19.87 4.17 12.18
N SER A 190 -18.87 4.99 11.89
CA SER A 190 -19.09 6.28 11.21
C SER A 190 -19.61 6.11 9.77
N GLN A 191 -19.25 5.01 9.12
CA GLN A 191 -19.72 4.65 7.78
C GLN A 191 -21.04 3.86 7.81
N ASP A 192 -21.45 3.36 8.99
CA ASP A 192 -22.67 2.58 9.21
C ASP A 192 -23.91 3.48 9.29
N SER A 193 -24.28 4.03 8.14
CA SER A 193 -25.49 4.84 7.95
C SER A 193 -26.81 4.12 8.34
N ALA A 194 -26.78 2.79 8.50
CA ALA A 194 -27.92 1.97 8.89
C ALA A 194 -27.95 1.61 10.40
N SER A 195 -26.94 2.02 11.17
CA SER A 195 -26.80 1.75 12.62
C SER A 195 -26.86 0.25 12.99
N VAL A 196 -26.34 -0.60 12.11
CA VAL A 196 -26.32 -2.06 12.28
C VAL A 196 -25.21 -2.52 13.24
N ILE A 197 -24.10 -1.78 13.34
CA ILE A 197 -22.92 -2.09 14.16
C ILE A 197 -23.10 -1.61 15.60
N ALA A 198 -23.77 -0.47 15.79
CA ALA A 198 -23.95 0.16 17.11
C ALA A 198 -24.47 -0.78 18.23
N PRO A 199 -25.43 -1.70 17.98
CA PRO A 199 -25.90 -2.65 18.99
C PRO A 199 -24.85 -3.68 19.43
N TYR A 200 -23.82 -3.93 18.60
CA TYR A 200 -22.79 -4.95 18.85
C TYR A 200 -21.50 -4.35 19.42
N LYS A 201 -21.38 -3.02 19.54
CA LYS A 201 -20.19 -2.31 20.03
C LYS A 201 -19.62 -2.91 21.32
N GLY A 202 -20.46 -3.12 22.33
CA GLY A 202 -20.01 -3.66 23.62
C GLY A 202 -19.48 -5.10 23.53
N VAL A 203 -19.94 -5.88 22.56
CA VAL A 203 -19.43 -7.24 22.28
C VAL A 203 -18.11 -7.16 21.53
N ILE A 204 -18.01 -6.27 20.54
CA ILE A 204 -16.78 -6.04 19.78
C ILE A 204 -15.66 -5.55 20.72
N ASP A 205 -15.93 -4.55 21.55
CA ASP A 205 -14.98 -3.99 22.52
C ASP A 205 -14.45 -5.04 23.50
N GLN A 206 -15.31 -5.98 23.94
CA GLN A 206 -14.91 -7.08 24.81
C GLN A 206 -14.07 -8.14 24.09
N ALA A 207 -14.28 -8.32 22.78
CA ALA A 207 -13.53 -9.26 21.96
C ALA A 207 -12.18 -8.71 21.47
N ILE A 208 -11.93 -7.39 21.54
CA ILE A 208 -10.66 -6.77 21.06
C ILE A 208 -9.40 -7.51 21.54
N PRO A 209 -9.24 -7.84 22.85
CA PRO A 209 -8.03 -8.53 23.32
C PRO A 209 -7.84 -9.91 22.68
N GLU A 210 -8.93 -10.62 22.41
CA GLU A 210 -8.93 -11.95 21.80
C GLU A 210 -8.65 -11.88 20.29
N LEU A 211 -9.09 -10.80 19.63
CA LEU A 211 -8.86 -10.53 18.21
C LEU A 211 -7.48 -9.96 17.91
N LYS A 212 -6.77 -9.43 18.91
CA LYS A 212 -5.46 -8.81 18.74
C LYS A 212 -4.46 -9.70 17.98
N PRO A 213 -4.28 -11.00 18.29
CA PRO A 213 -3.35 -11.85 17.54
C PRO A 213 -3.70 -11.98 16.05
N LEU A 214 -5.00 -12.03 15.73
CA LEU A 214 -5.48 -12.04 14.35
C LEU A 214 -5.14 -10.73 13.63
N PHE A 215 -5.45 -9.57 14.23
CA PHE A 215 -5.12 -8.29 13.62
C PHE A 215 -3.61 -8.06 13.50
N MET A 216 -2.82 -8.52 14.47
CA MET A 216 -1.36 -8.49 14.38
C MET A 216 -0.83 -9.29 13.19
N GLU A 217 -1.33 -10.51 13.00
CA GLU A 217 -0.95 -11.37 11.88
C GLU A 217 -1.30 -10.72 10.54
N ILE A 218 -2.54 -10.25 10.40
CA ILE A 218 -3.02 -9.58 9.17
C ILE A 218 -2.15 -8.36 8.86
N TYR A 219 -2.02 -7.46 9.83
CA TYR A 219 -1.39 -6.17 9.61
C TYR A 219 0.12 -6.31 9.40
N ALA A 220 0.80 -7.18 10.16
CA ALA A 220 2.23 -7.40 9.98
C ALA A 220 2.56 -8.05 8.63
N ASN A 221 1.75 -9.02 8.18
CA ASN A 221 1.91 -9.62 6.85
C ASN A 221 1.69 -8.56 5.76
N HIS A 222 0.63 -7.76 5.85
CA HIS A 222 0.36 -6.70 4.87
C HIS A 222 1.48 -5.65 4.80
N LEU A 223 2.00 -5.23 5.95
CA LEU A 223 3.12 -4.28 6.01
C LEU A 223 4.43 -4.86 5.44
N GLN A 224 4.64 -6.17 5.55
CA GLN A 224 5.81 -6.86 5.01
C GLN A 224 5.71 -7.14 3.50
N GLY A 225 4.48 -7.22 2.97
CA GLY A 225 4.20 -7.69 1.62
C GLY A 225 4.31 -9.20 1.49
N ASP A 226 3.93 -9.71 0.32
CA ASP A 226 3.87 -11.15 0.01
C ASP A 226 2.94 -11.93 0.97
N GLU A 227 1.75 -11.40 1.24
CA GLU A 227 0.80 -11.92 2.22
C GLU A 227 0.43 -13.38 1.94
N ARG A 228 0.80 -14.29 2.83
CA ARG A 228 0.58 -15.74 2.66
C ARG A 228 -0.76 -16.24 3.21
N GLY A 229 -1.65 -15.32 3.56
CA GLY A 229 -2.85 -15.64 4.31
C GLY A 229 -2.60 -15.90 5.78
N LEU A 230 -3.66 -16.32 6.46
CA LEU A 230 -3.63 -16.64 7.88
C LEU A 230 -3.22 -18.09 8.12
N HIS A 231 -2.46 -18.29 9.20
CA HIS A 231 -2.11 -19.62 9.69
C HIS A 231 -3.27 -20.28 10.42
N HIS A 232 -3.50 -21.57 10.13
CA HIS A 232 -4.53 -22.41 10.75
C HIS A 232 -3.92 -23.50 11.61
N ASN A 233 -4.69 -24.03 12.57
CA ASN A 233 -4.27 -25.20 13.32
C ASN A 233 -4.23 -26.45 12.42
N PRO A 234 -3.09 -27.15 12.31
CA PRO A 234 -3.01 -28.40 11.54
C PRO A 234 -3.94 -29.52 12.08
N ASP A 235 -4.29 -29.47 13.37
CA ASP A 235 -5.16 -30.44 14.04
C ASP A 235 -6.49 -29.78 14.46
N SER A 236 -7.26 -29.27 13.49
CA SER A 236 -8.52 -28.50 13.66
C SER A 236 -9.62 -29.14 14.54
N THR A 237 -9.42 -30.37 15.01
CA THR A 237 -10.32 -31.10 15.93
C THR A 237 -9.89 -31.03 17.40
N ALA A 238 -8.72 -30.47 17.72
CA ALA A 238 -8.22 -30.31 19.08
C ALA A 238 -8.74 -29.00 19.72
N ARG A 239 -9.31 -29.13 20.92
CA ARG A 239 -10.03 -28.09 21.65
C ARG A 239 -9.21 -26.83 21.97
N MET A 240 -9.75 -25.66 21.62
CA MET A 240 -10.18 -24.55 22.50
C MET A 240 -9.23 -23.98 23.58
N THR A 241 -7.91 -24.22 23.54
CA THR A 241 -7.02 -23.55 24.51
C THR A 241 -6.40 -22.25 23.99
N GLU A 242 -6.04 -22.12 22.70
CA GLU A 242 -5.74 -20.83 22.05
C GLU A 242 -6.00 -20.96 20.53
N PRO A 243 -6.90 -20.15 19.92
CA PRO A 243 -7.17 -20.25 18.49
C PRO A 243 -6.01 -19.67 17.66
N TYR A 244 -5.63 -20.36 16.58
CA TYR A 244 -4.73 -19.79 15.57
C TYR A 244 -5.44 -18.62 14.86
N PRO A 245 -4.71 -17.61 14.34
CA PRO A 245 -5.30 -16.46 13.65
C PRO A 245 -6.34 -16.84 12.58
N GLY A 246 -6.04 -17.83 11.73
CA GLY A 246 -6.97 -18.28 10.68
C GLY A 246 -8.26 -18.88 11.24
N ASP A 247 -8.16 -19.69 12.30
CA ASP A 247 -9.34 -20.30 12.93
C ASP A 247 -10.21 -19.23 13.63
N LEU A 248 -9.57 -18.18 14.18
CA LEU A 248 -10.26 -17.06 14.78
C LEU A 248 -10.95 -16.19 13.72
N PHE A 249 -10.32 -16.00 12.56
CA PHE A 249 -10.92 -15.30 11.43
C PHE A 249 -12.17 -16.00 10.92
N ASP A 250 -12.12 -17.31 10.68
CA ASP A 250 -13.27 -18.10 10.22
C ASP A 250 -14.44 -18.05 11.20
N GLN A 251 -14.15 -18.16 12.50
CA GLN A 251 -15.16 -18.02 13.55
C GLN A 251 -15.80 -16.63 13.54
N THR A 252 -14.98 -15.58 13.46
CA THR A 252 -15.42 -14.18 13.44
C THR A 252 -16.26 -13.89 12.20
N LYS A 253 -15.80 -14.35 11.03
CA LYS A 253 -16.51 -14.25 9.75
C LYS A 253 -17.89 -14.92 9.82
N GLY A 254 -17.97 -16.16 10.30
CA GLY A 254 -19.24 -16.88 10.44
C GLY A 254 -20.23 -16.17 11.37
N LEU A 255 -19.74 -15.59 12.47
CA LEU A 255 -20.56 -14.79 13.40
C LEU A 255 -21.08 -13.51 12.74
N ILE A 256 -20.22 -12.73 12.07
CA ILE A 256 -20.64 -11.48 11.44
C ILE A 256 -21.60 -11.76 10.29
N GLN A 257 -21.37 -12.77 9.44
CA GLN A 257 -22.27 -13.14 8.35
C GLN A 257 -23.67 -13.53 8.88
N GLY A 258 -23.73 -14.21 10.03
CA GLY A 258 -25.01 -14.58 10.65
C GLY A 258 -25.76 -13.41 11.30
N LEU A 259 -25.04 -12.44 11.86
CA LEU A 259 -25.62 -11.28 12.56
C LEU A 259 -25.91 -10.11 11.61
N VAL A 260 -25.02 -9.87 10.66
CA VAL A 260 -25.02 -8.73 9.76
C VAL A 260 -24.73 -9.18 8.32
N PRO A 261 -25.70 -9.79 7.62
CA PRO A 261 -25.50 -10.30 6.27
C PRO A 261 -25.07 -9.23 5.25
N SER A 262 -25.39 -7.95 5.50
CA SER A 262 -25.00 -6.83 4.64
C SER A 262 -23.49 -6.58 4.60
N LEU A 263 -22.72 -7.04 5.60
CA LEU A 263 -21.26 -6.89 5.62
C LEU A 263 -20.51 -8.02 4.89
N THR A 264 -21.23 -9.05 4.40
CA THR A 264 -20.64 -10.25 3.80
C THR A 264 -19.64 -9.91 2.69
N GLN A 265 -20.02 -9.01 1.78
CA GLN A 265 -19.15 -8.63 0.65
C GLN A 265 -17.85 -7.95 1.11
N GLN A 266 -17.91 -7.11 2.15
CA GLN A 266 -16.72 -6.43 2.67
C GLN A 266 -15.78 -7.43 3.37
N ILE A 267 -16.34 -8.44 4.06
CA ILE A 267 -15.55 -9.50 4.70
C ILE A 267 -14.87 -10.38 3.67
N GLU A 268 -15.55 -10.74 2.57
CA GLU A 268 -14.97 -11.52 1.47
C GLU A 268 -13.87 -10.74 0.74
N LEU A 269 -14.05 -9.43 0.52
CA LEU A 269 -13.00 -8.57 -0.02
C LEU A 269 -11.81 -8.47 0.93
N PHE A 270 -12.07 -8.28 2.22
CA PHE A 270 -11.02 -8.21 3.24
C PHE A 270 -10.24 -9.53 3.34
N GLU A 271 -10.91 -10.68 3.33
CA GLU A 271 -10.28 -11.99 3.28
C GLU A 271 -9.40 -12.15 2.03
N THR A 272 -9.89 -11.69 0.87
CA THR A 272 -9.10 -11.72 -0.36
C THR A 272 -7.83 -10.88 -0.23
N ALA A 273 -7.89 -9.74 0.46
CA ALA A 273 -6.73 -8.89 0.73
C ALA A 273 -5.73 -9.52 1.72
N LEU A 274 -6.09 -10.60 2.43
CA LEU A 274 -5.16 -11.35 3.28
C LEU A 274 -4.22 -12.26 2.49
N TYR A 275 -4.53 -12.50 1.21
CA TYR A 275 -3.74 -13.35 0.34
C TYR A 275 -3.21 -12.53 -0.83
N ASP A 276 -1.90 -12.34 -0.85
CA ASP A 276 -1.22 -12.05 -2.10
C ASP A 276 -0.96 -13.38 -2.82
N THR A 277 -1.72 -13.59 -3.90
CA THR A 277 -1.58 -14.76 -4.75
C THR A 277 -0.60 -14.54 -5.90
N SER A 278 -0.03 -13.34 -6.00
CA SER A 278 0.97 -13.00 -6.99
C SER A 278 2.34 -13.59 -6.62
N GLU A 279 3.28 -13.55 -7.56
CA GLU A 279 4.66 -13.89 -7.23
C GLU A 279 5.26 -12.75 -6.41
N SER A 280 6.05 -13.09 -5.40
CA SER A 280 6.69 -12.09 -4.54
C SER A 280 7.36 -10.98 -5.34
N ASP A 281 6.94 -9.75 -5.10
CA ASP A 281 7.40 -8.57 -5.83
C ASP A 281 8.39 -7.71 -5.02
N ASN A 282 8.66 -8.15 -3.79
CA ASN A 282 9.64 -7.55 -2.90
C ASN A 282 11.03 -7.42 -3.54
N ASN A 283 11.37 -8.29 -4.50
CA ASN A 283 12.53 -8.12 -5.37
C ASN A 283 12.14 -8.47 -6.81
N VAL A 284 12.07 -7.46 -7.69
CA VAL A 284 11.59 -7.61 -9.06
C VAL A 284 12.47 -6.86 -10.06
N SER A 285 12.51 -7.37 -11.29
CA SER A 285 13.04 -6.63 -12.45
C SER A 285 11.88 -6.24 -13.36
N LEU A 286 11.55 -4.95 -13.40
CA LEU A 286 10.51 -4.44 -14.27
C LEU A 286 11.11 -4.06 -15.63
N PRO A 287 10.49 -4.47 -16.75
CA PRO A 287 11.02 -4.23 -18.09
C PRO A 287 10.98 -2.74 -18.43
N TYR A 288 12.13 -2.18 -18.77
CA TYR A 288 12.30 -0.77 -19.03
C TYR A 288 12.90 -0.55 -20.44
N ASP A 289 12.07 -0.19 -21.42
CA ASP A 289 12.50 -0.14 -22.81
C ASP A 289 13.11 1.22 -23.22
N HIS A 290 14.33 1.54 -22.76
CA HIS A 290 15.06 2.73 -23.20
C HIS A 290 15.55 2.61 -24.65
N THR A 291 16.00 1.41 -25.04
CA THR A 291 16.63 1.14 -26.35
C THR A 291 15.66 1.25 -27.51
N ALA A 292 14.46 0.66 -27.45
CA ALA A 292 13.51 0.81 -28.54
C ALA A 292 12.90 2.23 -28.58
N ARG A 293 12.99 3.02 -27.49
CA ARG A 293 12.68 4.45 -27.52
C ARG A 293 13.74 5.24 -28.30
N LEU A 294 15.03 4.99 -28.06
CA LEU A 294 16.13 5.59 -28.83
C LEU A 294 16.07 5.21 -30.31
N ASP A 295 15.79 3.95 -30.63
CA ASP A 295 15.65 3.49 -32.02
C ASP A 295 14.43 4.08 -32.70
N ARG A 296 13.28 4.18 -32.01
CA ARG A 296 12.09 4.90 -32.51
C ARG A 296 12.39 6.38 -32.79
N GLN A 297 13.21 7.03 -31.97
CA GLN A 297 13.63 8.41 -32.21
C GLN A 297 14.62 8.57 -33.36
N ARG A 298 15.56 7.64 -33.52
CA ARG A 298 16.45 7.60 -34.69
C ARG A 298 15.63 7.41 -35.97
N LEU A 299 14.68 6.48 -35.95
CA LEU A 299 13.75 6.21 -37.05
C LEU A 299 12.82 7.39 -37.36
N ALA A 300 12.37 8.13 -36.34
CA ALA A 300 11.55 9.32 -36.50
C ALA A 300 12.34 10.52 -37.06
N LYS A 301 13.62 10.68 -36.68
CA LYS A 301 14.53 11.71 -37.22
C LYS A 301 15.08 11.37 -38.61
N SER A 302 15.01 10.10 -39.03
CA SER A 302 15.44 9.64 -40.36
C SER A 302 14.33 9.58 -41.40
N LYS A 303 13.07 9.89 -41.03
CA LYS A 303 12.00 10.07 -42.01
C LYS A 303 12.14 11.49 -42.61
N PRO A 304 12.29 11.61 -43.95
CA PRO A 304 12.40 12.91 -44.62
C PRO A 304 11.10 13.72 -44.56
#